data_AF-A0A1A8H0J9-F1
#
_entry.id   AF-A0A1A8H0J9-F1
#
_cell.length_a   1.000
_cell.length_b   1.000
_cell.length_c   1.000
_cell.angle_alpha   90.00
_cell.angle_beta   90.00
_cell.angle_gamma   90.00
#
_symmetry.space_group_name_H-M   'P 1'
#
loop_
_entity.id
_entity.type
_entity.pdbx_description
1 polymer ?
#
loop_
_entity_poly.entity_id
_entity_poly.type
_entity_poly.pdbx_seq_one_letter_code
_entity_poly.pdbx_strand_id
1 'polypeptide(L)' 'NRDYGLPFRALVDSGSEKNLLDQAVVDRLQIPTVILRTPIRASSLDGNPLSPITHKTIPIPLRI' A
#
# COMPACT_ATOMS: atom_id res chain seq x y z
N ASN A 1 -6.39 -27.71 8.71
CA ASN A 1 -6.79 -26.44 8.08
C ASN A 1 -5.51 -25.65 7.87
N ARG A 2 -4.96 -25.58 6.65
CA ARG A 2 -3.66 -24.94 6.42
C ARG A 2 -3.88 -23.47 6.03
N ASP A 3 -3.36 -22.56 6.84
CA ASP A 3 -3.26 -21.14 6.50
C ASP A 3 -2.24 -20.99 5.36
N TYR A 4 -2.74 -20.85 4.12
CA TYR A 4 -1.94 -20.51 2.95
C TYR A 4 -1.65 -19.01 2.90
N GLY A 5 -1.14 -18.44 3.99
CA GLY A 5 -0.68 -17.06 4.00
C GLY A 5 0.38 -16.87 2.93
N LEU A 6 0.17 -15.93 2.01
CA LEU A 6 1.17 -15.59 1.01
C LEU A 6 2.28 -14.79 1.70
N PRO A 7 3.54 -15.29 1.74
CA PRO A 7 4.60 -14.59 2.43
C PRO A 7 5.01 -13.34 1.64
N PHE A 8 4.99 -12.19 2.31
CA PHE A 8 5.48 -10.92 1.79
C PHE A 8 6.56 -10.35 2.71
N ARG A 9 7.49 -9.60 2.13
CA ARG A 9 8.42 -8.77 2.89
C ARG A 9 7.80 -7.40 3.08
N ALA A 10 7.93 -6.84 4.28
CA ALA A 10 7.48 -5.51 4.60
C ALA A 10 8.65 -4.71 5.17
N LEU A 11 8.65 -3.41 4.90
CA LEU A 11 9.53 -2.45 5.56
C LEU A 11 8.71 -1.70 6.61
N VAL A 12 9.19 -1.68 7.85
CA VAL A 12 8.63 -0.82 8.88
C VAL A 12 9.27 0.55 8.72
N ASP A 13 8.48 1.51 8.25
CA ASP A 13 8.92 2.89 8.03
C ASP A 13 8.07 3.84 8.88
N SER A 14 8.62 4.25 10.03
CA SER A 14 7.98 5.22 10.92
C SER A 14 7.96 6.64 10.36
N GLY A 15 8.75 6.92 9.31
CA GLY A 15 8.77 8.22 8.63
C GLY A 15 7.66 8.38 7.60
N SER A 16 6.96 7.30 7.24
CA SER A 16 5.85 7.36 6.28
C SER A 16 4.52 7.66 6.97
N GLU A 17 3.78 8.64 6.44
CA GLU A 17 2.42 8.96 6.91
C GLU A 17 1.36 7.92 6.50
N LYS A 18 1.70 7.03 5.56
CA LYS A 18 0.78 6.04 4.98
C LYS A 18 1.44 4.67 4.92
N ASN A 19 0.61 3.64 5.08
CA ASN A 19 0.99 2.30 4.67
C ASN A 19 0.91 2.21 3.14
N LEU A 20 1.98 1.74 2.52
CA LEU A 20 2.07 1.54 1.08
C LEU A 20 2.16 0.05 0.78
N LEU A 21 1.48 -0.37 -0.27
CA LEU A 21 1.56 -1.73 -0.79
C LEU A 21 2.15 -1.66 -2.19
N ASP A 22 3.05 -2.58 -2.50
CA ASP A 22 3.52 -2.76 -3.86
C ASP A 22 2.35 -3.24 -4.76
N GLN A 23 2.28 -2.74 -5.99
CA GLN A 23 1.19 -3.07 -6.91
C GLN A 23 1.11 -4.59 -7.17
N ALA A 24 2.24 -5.30 -7.24
CA ALA A 24 2.25 -6.74 -7.42
C ALA A 24 1.62 -7.50 -6.23
N VAL A 25 1.70 -6.94 -5.02
CA VAL A 25 1.01 -7.50 -3.83
C VAL A 25 -0.50 -7.29 -3.95
N VAL A 26 -0.93 -6.10 -4.35
CA VAL A 26 -2.34 -5.78 -4.59
C VAL A 26 -2.94 -6.71 -5.65
N ASP A 27 -2.22 -6.92 -6.75
CA ASP A 27 -2.66 -7.78 -7.86
C ASP A 27 -2.75 -9.25 -7.43
N ARG A 28 -1.72 -9.77 -6.75
CA ARG A 28 -1.66 -11.17 -6.31
C ARG A 28 -2.74 -11.51 -5.29
N LEU A 29 -3.07 -10.56 -4.40
CA LEU A 29 -4.12 -10.70 -3.41
C LEU A 29 -5.50 -10.31 -3.94
N GLN A 30 -5.59 -9.84 -5.19
CA GLN A 30 -6.80 -9.35 -5.83
C GLN A 30 -7.54 -8.32 -4.95
N ILE A 31 -6.77 -7.43 -4.31
CA ILE A 31 -7.33 -6.43 -3.40
C ILE A 31 -8.05 -5.36 -4.23
N PRO A 32 -9.35 -5.14 -4.02
CA PRO A 32 -10.07 -4.09 -4.72
C PRO A 32 -9.58 -2.70 -4.30
N THR A 33 -9.33 -1.87 -5.31
CA THR A 33 -8.89 -0.48 -5.14
C THR A 33 -9.88 0.50 -5.76
N VAL A 34 -9.86 1.74 -5.26
CA VAL A 34 -10.53 2.89 -5.87
C VAL A 34 -9.52 3.96 -6.26
N ILE A 35 -9.77 4.62 -7.38
CA ILE A 35 -8.99 5.78 -7.82
C ILE A 35 -9.28 6.96 -6.89
N LEU A 36 -8.23 7.65 -6.46
CA LEU A 36 -8.34 8.89 -5.70
C LEU A 36 -8.74 10.03 -6.62
N ARG A 37 -9.74 10.83 -6.21
CA ARG A 37 -10.16 12.03 -6.94
C ARG A 37 -9.02 13.04 -7.12
N THR A 38 -8.16 13.13 -6.11
CA THR A 38 -6.94 13.95 -6.13
C THR A 38 -5.76 13.05 -5.76
N PRO A 39 -4.77 12.87 -6.64
CA PRO A 39 -3.57 12.12 -6.31
C PRO A 39 -2.84 12.72 -5.11
N ILE A 40 -2.31 11.87 -4.24
CA ILE A 40 -1.51 12.29 -3.09
C ILE A 40 -0.06 12.38 -3.56
N ARG A 41 0.57 13.54 -3.34
CA ARG A 41 2.00 13.73 -3.57
C ARG A 41 2.76 13.40 -2.29
N ALA A 42 3.87 12.70 -2.44
CA ALA A 42 4.81 12.41 -1.37
C ALA A 42 6.21 12.84 -1.80
N SER A 43 7.07 13.09 -0.82
CA SER A 43 8.48 13.38 -1.04
C SER A 43 9.33 12.50 -0.13
N SER A 44 10.54 12.19 -0.55
CA SER A 44 11.56 11.57 0.29
C SER A 44 12.14 12.58 1.29
N LEU A 45 12.95 12.08 2.23
CA LEU A 45 13.57 12.90 3.29
C LEU A 45 14.49 14.02 2.75
N ASP A 46 15.04 13.85 1.55
CA ASP A 46 15.83 14.87 0.84
C ASP A 46 14.98 15.90 0.08
N GLY A 47 13.64 15.80 0.19
CA GLY A 47 12.68 16.70 -0.45
C GLY A 47 12.35 16.34 -1.90
N ASN A 48 13.01 15.32 -2.48
CA ASN A 48 12.72 14.92 -3.86
C ASN A 48 11.31 14.31 -3.97
N PRO A 49 10.56 14.63 -5.04
CA PRO A 49 9.21 14.10 -5.23
C PRO A 49 9.24 12.61 -5.54
N LEU A 50 8.34 11.87 -4.91
CA LEU A 50 8.07 10.47 -5.22
C LEU A 50 6.93 10.35 -6.24
N SER A 51 6.76 9.15 -6.78
CA SER A 51 5.60 8.81 -7.61
C SER A 51 4.30 9.11 -6.85
N PRO A 52 3.32 9.77 -7.49
CA PRO A 52 2.07 10.11 -6.82
C PRO A 52 1.27 8.86 -6.52
N ILE A 53 0.64 8.85 -5.34
CA ILE A 53 -0.28 7.79 -4.95
C ILE A 53 -1.65 8.12 -5.57
N THR A 54 -2.13 7.23 -6.44
CA THR A 54 -3.35 7.43 -7.23
C THR A 54 -4.48 6.49 -6.85
N HIS A 55 -4.18 5.39 -6.16
CA HIS A 55 -5.13 4.36 -5.77
C HIS A 55 -5.09 4.14 -4.26
N LYS A 56 -6.22 3.77 -3.68
CA LYS A 56 -6.31 3.25 -2.31
C LYS A 56 -7.11 1.96 -2.30
N THR A 57 -6.80 1.05 -1.38
CA THR A 57 -7.66 -0.11 -1.13
C THR A 57 -9.01 0.38 -0.60
N ILE A 58 -10.06 -0.42 -0.80
CA ILE A 58 -11.23 -0.29 0.07
C ILE A 58 -10.84 -0.69 1.51
N PRO A 59 -11.63 -0.35 2.54
CA PRO A 59 -11.38 -0.83 3.90
C PRO A 59 -11.27 -2.36 3.92
N ILE A 60 -10.14 -2.87 4.41
CA ILE A 60 -9.88 -4.31 4.56
C ILE A 60 -9.99 -4.67 6.04
N PRO A 61 -10.97 -5.49 6.45
CA PRO A 61 -11.03 -5.98 7.82
C PRO A 61 -9.90 -7.00 8.02
N LEU A 62 -8.92 -6.64 8.85
CA LEU A 62 -7.90 -7.57 9.29
C LEU A 62 -8.47 -8.48 10.38
N ARG A 63 -8.20 -9.78 10.28
CA ARG A 63 -8.50 -10.74 11.34
C ARG A 63 -7.25 -10.93 12.17
N ILE A 64 -7.42 -10.87 13.49
CA ILE A 64 -6.38 -11.13 14.50
C ILE A 64 -6.57 -12.55 15.01
#